data_AF-A0A7Y2KH56-F1
#
_entry.id   AF-A0A7Y2KH56-F1
#
_cell.length_a   1.000
_cell.length_b   1.000
_cell.length_c   1.000
_cell.angle_alpha   90.00
_cell.angle_beta   90.00
_cell.angle_gamma   90.00
#
_symmetry.space_group_name_H-M   'P 1'
#
loop_
_entity.id
_entity.type
_entity.pdbx_description
1 polymer ?
#
loop_
_entity_poly.entity_id
_entity_poly.type
_entity_poly.pdbx_seq_one_letter_code
_entity_poly.pdbx_strand_id
1 'polypeptide(L)'
;MGNGGNGTGKSHPAGNDVKLGREIIGIYNTYVKTGDMSGARPTAYLALVPFERGTSDKSVLDPLSTQGPDENANVMCLTCHRAHASAFQSVGRWDFRATFIARSHPQAGDAGAAGNDEMDSYYGRDVDAQFGSYQRSLCNKCHLKD
;
A
#
# COMPACT_ATOMS: atom_id res chain seq x y z
N MET A 1 -26.39 -4.16 9.37
CA MET A 1 -25.15 -3.71 8.69
C MET A 1 -24.44 -2.80 9.68
N GLY A 2 -23.33 -3.26 10.25
CA GLY A 2 -22.67 -2.58 11.37
C GLY A 2 -21.96 -1.31 10.93
N ASN A 3 -22.27 -0.21 11.62
CA ASN A 3 -21.67 1.10 11.46
C ASN A 3 -20.18 1.03 11.87
N GLY A 4 -19.26 1.15 10.93
CA GLY A 4 -17.82 1.14 11.15
C GLY A 4 -17.35 2.46 11.76
N GLY A 5 -17.64 2.64 13.04
CA GLY A 5 -17.33 3.85 13.80
C GLY A 5 -15.83 4.06 14.02
N ASN A 6 -15.49 5.35 14.11
CA ASN A 6 -14.36 5.94 14.82
C ASN A 6 -13.56 4.92 15.67
N GLY A 7 -12.28 4.72 15.34
CA GLY A 7 -11.41 3.62 15.80
C GLY A 7 -11.32 3.41 17.31
N THR A 8 -12.35 2.80 17.88
CA THR A 8 -12.44 2.40 19.30
C THR A 8 -12.15 0.91 19.51
N GLY A 9 -11.97 0.14 18.42
CA GLY A 9 -11.49 -1.24 18.45
C GLY A 9 -9.96 -1.32 18.38
N LYS A 10 -9.35 -2.37 18.94
CA LYS A 10 -7.90 -2.67 18.82
C LYS A 10 -7.47 -3.10 17.39
N SER A 11 -8.24 -2.72 16.37
CA SER A 11 -8.03 -3.07 14.96
C SER A 11 -7.51 -1.86 14.19
N HIS A 12 -6.75 -2.10 13.12
CA HIS A 12 -6.32 -1.00 12.24
C HIS A 12 -7.56 -0.31 11.65
N PRO A 13 -7.65 1.03 11.71
CA PRO A 13 -8.86 1.72 11.29
C PRO A 13 -9.00 1.69 9.76
N ALA A 14 -10.23 1.50 9.28
CA ALA A 14 -10.60 1.54 7.87
C ALA A 14 -12.09 1.90 7.73
N GLY A 15 -12.44 2.69 6.72
CA GLY A 15 -13.82 3.07 6.41
C GLY A 15 -13.99 4.53 6.04
N ASN A 16 -15.22 4.90 5.66
CA ASN A 16 -15.54 6.23 5.11
C ASN A 16 -15.28 7.38 6.10
N ASP A 17 -15.40 7.09 7.40
CA ASP A 17 -15.21 8.06 8.49
C ASP A 17 -13.76 8.04 9.05
N VAL A 18 -12.88 7.21 8.49
CA VAL A 18 -11.47 7.10 8.89
C VAL A 18 -10.61 7.96 7.96
N LYS A 19 -10.58 9.26 8.26
CA LYS A 19 -9.74 10.21 7.54
C LYS A 19 -8.26 9.98 7.82
N LEU A 20 -7.43 10.16 6.80
CA LEU A 20 -5.99 10.20 6.97
C LEU A 20 -5.60 11.48 7.73
N GLY A 21 -4.85 11.31 8.82
CA GLY A 21 -4.31 12.45 9.57
C GLY A 21 -3.25 13.21 8.76
N ARG A 22 -3.06 14.50 9.06
CA ARG A 22 -2.10 15.38 8.35
C ARG A 22 -0.68 14.80 8.29
N GLU A 23 -0.22 14.19 9.39
CA GLU A 23 1.10 13.55 9.44
C GLU A 23 1.20 12.37 8.47
N ILE A 24 0.19 11.48 8.46
CA ILE A 24 0.14 10.33 7.55
C ILE A 24 0.08 10.77 6.08
N ILE A 25 -0.71 11.81 5.78
CA ILE A 25 -0.76 12.41 4.44
C ILE A 25 0.62 12.91 4.03
N GLY A 26 1.32 13.61 4.92
CA GLY A 26 2.68 14.10 4.69
C GLY A 26 3.65 12.96 4.39
N ILE A 27 3.64 11.90 5.22
CA ILE A 27 4.48 10.71 5.04
C ILE A 27 4.15 10.01 3.72
N TYR A 28 2.88 9.76 3.40
CA TYR A 28 2.49 9.14 2.14
C TYR A 28 3.01 9.93 0.95
N ASN A 29 2.85 11.26 0.98
CA ASN A 29 3.23 12.10 -0.14
C ASN A 29 4.74 12.20 -0.34
N THR A 30 5.56 11.92 0.67
CA THR A 30 7.02 12.07 0.62
C THR A 30 7.76 10.74 0.54
N TYR A 31 7.20 9.65 1.08
CA TYR A 31 7.82 8.33 1.06
C TYR A 31 7.91 7.75 -0.35
N VAL A 32 9.13 7.55 -0.85
CA VAL A 32 9.41 6.90 -2.13
C VAL A 32 9.73 5.43 -1.89
N LYS A 33 10.65 5.17 -0.96
CA LYS A 33 11.15 3.85 -0.56
C LYS A 33 11.83 3.97 0.81
N THR A 34 12.25 2.84 1.38
CA THR A 34 12.95 2.81 2.67
C THR A 34 14.15 3.77 2.67
N GLY A 35 14.15 4.71 3.63
CA GLY A 35 15.19 5.74 3.77
C GLY A 35 15.13 6.92 2.79
N ASP A 36 14.11 7.00 1.93
CA ASP A 36 13.96 8.06 0.92
C ASP A 36 12.60 8.76 1.02
N MET A 37 12.63 10.00 1.50
CA MET A 37 11.48 10.89 1.67
C MET A 37 11.45 12.05 0.65
N SER A 38 12.11 11.89 -0.50
CA SER A 38 12.21 12.94 -1.52
C SER A 38 10.96 13.11 -2.39
N GLY A 39 9.92 12.30 -2.16
CA GLY A 39 8.69 12.29 -2.94
C GLY A 39 7.86 13.56 -2.79
N ALA A 40 6.88 13.72 -3.69
CA ALA A 40 5.92 14.80 -3.62
C ALA A 40 4.52 14.33 -4.03
N ARG A 41 3.49 15.00 -3.50
CA ARG A 41 2.08 14.65 -3.75
C ARG A 41 1.73 14.40 -5.22
N PRO A 42 2.18 15.18 -6.22
CA PRO A 42 1.77 14.97 -7.61
C PRO A 42 2.06 13.57 -8.18
N THR A 43 3.08 12.88 -7.67
CA THR A 43 3.53 11.56 -8.15
C THR A 43 3.53 10.48 -7.07
N ALA A 44 2.94 10.75 -5.90
CA ALA A 44 3.10 9.91 -4.72
C ALA A 44 2.24 8.63 -4.71
N TYR A 45 1.25 8.49 -5.60
CA TYR A 45 0.37 7.33 -5.64
C TYR A 45 1.15 6.02 -5.81
N LEU A 46 0.88 5.04 -4.94
CA LEU A 46 1.43 3.71 -5.03
C LEU A 46 0.30 2.68 -5.11
N ALA A 47 0.20 1.97 -6.24
CA ALA A 47 -0.84 0.95 -6.45
C ALA A 47 -0.79 -0.24 -5.47
N LEU A 48 0.37 -0.47 -4.83
CA LEU A 48 0.53 -1.45 -3.75
C LEU A 48 -0.03 -0.97 -2.41
N VAL A 49 -0.22 0.34 -2.22
CA VAL A 49 -0.81 0.96 -1.02
C VAL A 49 -1.79 2.06 -1.44
N PRO A 50 -2.95 1.71 -2.04
CA PRO A 50 -3.94 2.70 -2.47
C PRO A 50 -4.72 3.29 -1.29
N PHE A 51 -5.43 4.38 -1.53
CA PHE A 51 -6.31 5.05 -0.58
C PHE A 51 -7.63 5.41 -1.27
N GLU A 52 -8.68 5.66 -0.49
CA GLU A 52 -9.93 6.20 -1.02
C GLU A 52 -9.84 7.73 -1.09
N ARG A 53 -10.36 8.33 -2.17
CA ARG A 53 -10.43 9.80 -2.31
C ARG A 53 -11.42 10.46 -1.35
N GLY A 54 -12.33 9.68 -0.74
CA GLY A 54 -13.33 10.18 0.20
C GLY A 54 -14.41 11.06 -0.43
N THR A 55 -14.73 10.82 -1.70
CA THR A 55 -15.77 11.54 -2.46
C THR A 55 -16.69 10.57 -3.19
N SER A 56 -17.96 10.93 -3.32
CA SER A 56 -18.95 10.24 -4.16
C SER A 56 -19.11 10.89 -5.54
N ASP A 57 -18.50 12.05 -5.77
CA ASP A 57 -18.51 12.72 -7.06
C ASP A 57 -17.60 11.97 -8.04
N LYS A 58 -18.20 11.33 -9.03
CA LYS A 58 -17.49 10.54 -10.04
C LYS A 58 -16.68 11.41 -10.99
N SER A 59 -17.02 12.69 -11.15
CA SER A 59 -16.33 13.58 -12.08
C SER A 59 -14.90 13.88 -11.68
N VAL A 60 -14.57 13.74 -10.39
CA VAL A 60 -13.22 13.96 -9.84
C VAL A 60 -12.43 12.65 -9.64
N LEU A 61 -13.01 11.50 -10.00
CA LEU A 61 -12.34 10.20 -9.93
C LEU A 61 -11.61 9.91 -11.24
N ASP A 62 -10.30 10.12 -11.24
CA ASP A 62 -9.42 9.85 -12.36
C ASP A 62 -8.61 8.56 -12.12
N PRO A 63 -8.81 7.49 -12.92
CA PRO A 63 -8.06 6.24 -12.78
C PRO A 63 -6.58 6.36 -13.18
N LEU A 64 -6.17 7.44 -13.84
CA LEU A 64 -4.80 7.72 -14.25
C LEU A 64 -4.07 8.68 -13.30
N SER A 65 -4.75 9.20 -12.27
CA SER A 65 -4.16 10.12 -11.32
C SER A 65 -2.99 9.47 -10.57
N THR A 66 -1.84 10.12 -10.62
CA THR A 66 -0.65 9.77 -9.83
C THR A 66 -0.58 10.51 -8.49
N GLN A 67 -1.56 11.35 -8.21
CA GLN A 67 -1.56 12.17 -7.00
C GLN A 67 -1.75 11.30 -5.74
N GLY A 68 -0.95 11.56 -4.70
CA GLY A 68 -1.17 11.03 -3.37
C GLY A 68 -2.36 11.70 -2.65
N PRO A 69 -2.62 11.30 -1.39
CA PRO A 69 -3.80 11.72 -0.65
C PRO A 69 -3.78 13.20 -0.29
N ASP A 70 -4.98 13.72 -0.03
CA ASP A 70 -5.25 15.00 0.63
C ASP A 70 -6.11 14.76 1.87
N GLU A 71 -6.56 15.83 2.53
CA GLU A 71 -7.34 15.80 3.77
C GLU A 71 -8.68 15.05 3.65
N ASN A 72 -9.20 14.82 2.43
CA ASN A 72 -10.44 14.07 2.25
C ASN A 72 -10.21 12.57 2.19
N ALA A 73 -8.97 12.12 2.01
CA ALA A 73 -8.67 10.72 1.78
C ALA A 73 -8.90 9.83 3.02
N ASN A 74 -9.30 8.58 2.76
CA ASN A 74 -9.53 7.57 3.79
C ASN A 74 -8.66 6.33 3.58
N VAL A 75 -8.47 5.57 4.67
CA VAL A 75 -7.97 4.20 4.62
C VAL A 75 -9.12 3.23 4.36
N MET A 76 -8.92 2.27 3.47
CA MET A 76 -9.86 1.18 3.22
C MET A 76 -9.22 -0.18 3.49
N CYS A 77 -10.04 -1.22 3.66
CA CYS A 77 -9.54 -2.60 3.78
C CYS A 77 -8.62 -2.96 2.59
N LEU A 78 -8.94 -2.45 1.40
CA LEU A 78 -8.18 -2.67 0.18
C LEU A 78 -6.90 -1.82 0.08
N THR A 79 -6.58 -0.99 1.08
CA THR A 79 -5.28 -0.30 1.16
C THR A 79 -4.15 -1.31 1.37
N CYS A 80 -4.38 -2.33 2.18
CA CYS A 80 -3.38 -3.36 2.48
C CYS A 80 -3.75 -4.73 1.91
N HIS A 81 -5.04 -5.00 1.68
CA HIS A 81 -5.51 -6.30 1.18
C HIS A 81 -5.95 -6.24 -0.29
N ARG A 82 -5.95 -7.40 -0.94
CA ARG A 82 -6.61 -7.62 -2.24
C ARG A 82 -8.03 -8.13 -2.02
N ALA A 83 -8.92 -7.85 -2.97
CA ALA A 83 -10.33 -8.20 -2.85
C ALA A 83 -10.60 -9.71 -3.07
N HIS A 84 -9.88 -10.34 -4.00
CA HIS A 84 -10.11 -11.75 -4.36
C HIS A 84 -9.04 -12.67 -3.76
N ALA A 85 -7.79 -12.49 -4.17
CA ALA A 85 -6.65 -13.27 -3.73
C ALA A 85 -5.36 -12.48 -3.95
N SER A 86 -4.29 -12.95 -3.31
CA SER A 86 -2.91 -12.56 -3.60
C SER A 86 -1.99 -13.73 -3.31
N ALA A 87 -0.73 -13.64 -3.73
CA ALA A 87 0.31 -14.61 -3.38
C ALA A 87 0.68 -14.59 -1.89
N PHE A 88 0.25 -13.57 -1.15
CA PHE A 88 0.69 -13.31 0.21
C PHE A 88 -0.35 -13.72 1.24
N GLN A 89 0.12 -14.15 2.41
CA GLN A 89 -0.74 -14.55 3.50
C GLN A 89 -1.74 -13.45 3.90
N SER A 90 -2.93 -13.88 4.35
CA SER A 90 -4.04 -12.98 4.69
C SER A 90 -4.44 -12.04 3.54
N VAL A 91 -4.19 -12.45 2.29
CA VAL A 91 -4.57 -11.70 1.09
C VAL A 91 -3.91 -10.30 1.05
N GLY A 92 -2.69 -10.18 1.57
CA GLY A 92 -1.92 -8.94 1.57
C GLY A 92 -1.53 -8.47 0.15
N ARG A 93 -1.30 -7.18 -0.06
CA ARG A 93 -0.77 -6.64 -1.33
C ARG A 93 0.74 -6.83 -1.49
N TRP A 94 1.43 -7.07 -0.38
CA TRP A 94 2.83 -7.45 -0.25
C TRP A 94 2.96 -8.47 0.87
N ASP A 95 4.12 -9.09 1.02
CA ASP A 95 4.37 -10.01 2.12
C ASP A 95 4.58 -9.26 3.45
N PHE A 96 3.61 -9.39 4.36
CA PHE A 96 3.67 -8.78 5.69
C PHE A 96 4.67 -9.47 6.63
N ARG A 97 5.17 -10.66 6.27
CA ARG A 97 6.10 -11.45 7.09
C ARG A 97 7.56 -11.26 6.69
N ALA A 98 7.81 -10.72 5.51
CA ALA A 98 9.16 -10.45 5.04
C ALA A 98 9.75 -9.22 5.74
N THR A 99 10.98 -9.34 6.23
CA THR A 99 11.75 -8.18 6.73
C THR A 99 12.04 -7.20 5.58
N PHE A 100 12.40 -7.74 4.42
CA PHE A 100 12.63 -6.99 3.19
C PHE A 100 11.74 -7.58 2.10
N ILE A 101 10.88 -6.76 1.49
CA ILE A 101 9.90 -7.24 0.52
C ILE A 101 10.55 -7.62 -0.82
N ALA A 102 11.74 -7.08 -1.13
CA ALA A 102 12.55 -7.54 -2.26
C ALA A 102 13.10 -8.97 -2.06
N ARG A 103 12.93 -9.53 -0.86
CA ARG A 103 13.31 -10.89 -0.47
C ARG A 103 12.10 -11.72 -0.02
N SER A 104 10.89 -11.30 -0.37
CA SER A 104 9.66 -12.01 -0.01
C SER A 104 9.38 -13.16 -0.96
N HIS A 105 8.68 -14.18 -0.48
CA HIS A 105 8.25 -15.32 -1.30
C HIS A 105 6.92 -15.02 -2.04
N PRO A 106 6.68 -15.61 -3.22
CA PRO A 106 7.52 -16.60 -3.91
C PRO A 106 8.79 -15.99 -4.51
N GLN A 107 9.89 -16.75 -4.51
CA GLN A 107 11.16 -16.42 -5.13
C GLN A 107 11.68 -17.58 -5.99
N ALA A 108 12.60 -17.27 -6.91
CA ALA A 108 13.31 -18.29 -7.66
C ALA A 108 14.01 -19.29 -6.71
N GLY A 109 13.65 -20.57 -6.84
CA GLY A 109 14.17 -21.65 -6.00
C GLY A 109 13.21 -22.15 -4.91
N ASP A 110 12.09 -21.46 -4.68
CA ASP A 110 11.04 -21.98 -3.80
C ASP A 110 10.33 -23.20 -4.42
N ALA A 111 9.95 -24.14 -3.55
CA ALA A 111 9.15 -25.28 -3.97
C ALA A 111 7.78 -24.82 -4.50
N GLY A 112 7.56 -25.02 -5.80
CA GLY A 112 6.31 -24.64 -6.48
C GLY A 112 6.32 -23.24 -7.09
N ALA A 113 7.39 -22.45 -6.93
CA ALA A 113 7.58 -21.23 -7.70
C ALA A 113 8.14 -21.58 -9.09
N ALA A 114 7.59 -20.98 -10.13
CA ALA A 114 8.02 -21.15 -11.51
C ALA A 114 8.02 -19.81 -12.27
N GLY A 115 8.85 -19.75 -13.31
CA GLY A 115 8.85 -18.61 -14.24
C GLY A 115 8.97 -17.25 -13.56
N ASN A 116 7.95 -16.41 -13.74
CA ASN A 116 7.89 -15.03 -13.25
C ASN A 116 7.05 -14.87 -11.97
N ASP A 117 6.75 -15.95 -11.24
CA ASP A 117 5.84 -15.91 -10.07
C ASP A 117 6.19 -14.82 -9.05
N GLU A 118 7.49 -14.56 -8.82
CA GLU A 118 7.95 -13.47 -7.96
C GLU A 118 7.50 -12.09 -8.48
N MET A 119 7.77 -11.79 -9.74
CA MET A 119 7.34 -10.52 -10.35
C MET A 119 5.81 -10.43 -10.45
N ASP A 120 5.15 -11.53 -10.81
CA ASP A 120 3.70 -11.60 -10.99
C ASP A 120 2.97 -11.42 -9.64
N SER A 121 3.58 -11.86 -8.53
CA SER A 121 3.08 -11.59 -7.17
C SER A 121 2.97 -10.10 -6.85
N TYR A 122 3.79 -9.27 -7.52
CA TYR A 122 3.80 -7.82 -7.44
C TYR A 122 3.26 -7.13 -8.70
N TYR A 123 2.48 -7.85 -9.52
CA TYR A 123 1.85 -7.32 -10.74
C TYR A 123 2.85 -6.88 -11.81
N GLY A 124 3.88 -7.70 -12.04
CA GLY A 124 4.94 -7.46 -13.03
C GLY A 124 5.96 -6.41 -12.58
N ARG A 125 6.04 -6.14 -11.28
CA ARG A 125 6.90 -5.09 -10.71
C ARG A 125 8.17 -5.71 -10.17
N ASP A 126 9.32 -5.28 -10.69
CA ASP A 126 10.63 -5.58 -10.10
C ASP A 126 10.80 -4.75 -8.82
N VAL A 127 10.57 -5.41 -7.68
CA VAL A 127 10.58 -4.77 -6.35
C VAL A 127 12.00 -4.30 -5.99
N ASP A 128 13.03 -5.05 -6.36
CA ASP A 128 14.42 -4.71 -6.07
C ASP A 128 14.85 -3.49 -6.90
N ALA A 129 14.57 -3.48 -8.19
CA ALA A 129 14.88 -2.34 -9.04
C ALA A 129 14.10 -1.08 -8.65
N GLN A 130 12.83 -1.23 -8.25
CA GLN A 130 11.98 -0.09 -7.92
C GLN A 130 12.23 0.49 -6.52
N PHE A 131 12.40 -0.37 -5.51
CA PHE A 131 12.45 0.05 -4.11
C PHE A 131 13.80 -0.24 -3.42
N GLY A 132 14.67 -1.02 -4.06
CA GLY A 132 15.96 -1.46 -3.52
C GLY A 132 15.86 -2.73 -2.67
N SER A 133 16.98 -3.45 -2.54
CA SER A 133 17.07 -4.74 -1.85
C SER A 133 16.69 -4.73 -0.36
N TYR A 134 16.70 -3.55 0.26
CA TYR A 134 16.42 -3.36 1.67
C TYR A 134 15.08 -2.66 1.92
N GLN A 135 14.19 -2.60 0.92
CA GLN A 135 12.85 -2.10 1.10
C GLN A 135 12.10 -2.92 2.17
N ARG A 136 11.70 -2.26 3.25
CA ARG A 136 10.88 -2.86 4.33
C ARG A 136 9.40 -2.87 3.97
N SER A 137 8.57 -3.31 4.91
CA SER A 137 7.11 -3.34 4.77
C SER A 137 6.53 -2.04 4.20
N LEU A 138 5.61 -2.16 3.25
CA LEU A 138 4.95 -1.00 2.64
C LEU A 138 3.95 -0.31 3.58
N CYS A 139 3.74 -0.81 4.80
CA CYS A 139 3.13 -0.02 5.88
C CYS A 139 3.88 1.31 6.08
N ASN A 140 5.18 1.34 5.79
CA ASN A 140 6.03 2.51 5.95
C ASN A 140 5.64 3.66 5.01
N LYS A 141 4.92 3.37 3.92
CA LYS A 141 4.29 4.39 3.07
C LYS A 141 3.39 5.34 3.87
N CYS A 142 2.80 4.90 4.98
CA CYS A 142 1.95 5.73 5.83
C CYS A 142 2.58 6.05 7.20
N HIS A 143 3.54 5.26 7.67
CA HIS A 143 3.98 5.29 9.07
C HIS A 143 5.45 5.60 9.30
N LEU A 144 6.29 5.61 8.26
CA LEU A 144 7.73 5.85 8.35
C LEU A 144 8.40 5.08 9.51
N LYS A 145 8.24 3.75 9.51
CA LYS A 145 8.85 2.83 10.48
C LYS A 145 9.87 1.92 9.79
N ASP A 146 10.77 2.56 9.04
CA ASP A 146 11.92 1.89 8.41
C ASP A 146 12.94 1.37 9.44
#